data_AF-A0A0T6ALH5-F1
#
_entry.id   AF-A0A0T6ALH5-F1
#
_cell.length_a   1.000
_cell.length_b   1.000
_cell.length_c   1.000
_cell.angle_alpha   90.00
_cell.angle_beta   90.00
_cell.angle_gamma   90.00
#
_symmetry.space_group_name_H-M   'P 1'
#
loop_
_entity.id
_entity.type
_entity.pdbx_description
1 polymer ?
#
loop_
_entity_poly.entity_id
_entity_poly.type
_entity_poly.pdbx_seq_one_letter_code
_entity_poly.pdbx_strand_id
1 'polypeptide(L)'
;MDDPMLVEARRAVLEALEQRRGLIAFSKIEALEMDRLARQYELAALERLRGELDRLPPKGLAMSLRNLLERMDDQLKDLEAQTGIAESSRRLARDDITWRAFEDVAALLGIEP
;
A
#
# COMPACT_ATOMS: atom_id res chain seq x y z
N MET A 1 -8.92 4.78 24.22
CA MET A 1 -7.79 3.84 24.33
C MET A 1 -7.45 3.47 22.90
N ASP A 2 -6.39 4.06 22.37
CA ASP A 2 -5.87 3.69 21.05
C ASP A 2 -5.49 2.22 21.10
N ASP A 3 -6.04 1.43 20.19
CA ASP A 3 -5.79 -0.01 20.10
C ASP A 3 -4.28 -0.20 19.82
N PRO A 4 -3.52 -0.89 20.68
CA PRO A 4 -2.08 -1.04 20.51
C PRO A 4 -1.69 -1.67 19.17
N MET A 5 -2.60 -2.39 18.50
CA MET A 5 -2.37 -2.91 17.15
C MET A 5 -2.60 -1.88 16.04
N LEU A 6 -3.49 -0.89 16.25
CA LEU A 6 -3.60 0.26 15.34
C LEU A 6 -2.34 1.13 15.37
N VAL A 7 -1.62 1.13 16.49
CA VAL A 7 -0.32 1.82 16.62
C VAL A 7 0.75 1.14 15.75
N GLU A 8 0.82 -0.19 15.74
CA GLU A 8 1.79 -0.91 14.89
C GLU A 8 1.44 -0.81 13.39
N ALA A 9 0.15 -0.85 13.03
CA ALA A 9 -0.30 -0.58 11.67
C ALA A 9 0.09 0.84 11.21
N ARG A 10 -0.13 1.85 12.08
CA ARG A 10 0.29 3.23 11.82
C ARG A 10 1.81 3.34 11.69
N ARG A 11 2.59 2.66 12.53
CA ARG A 11 4.07 2.65 12.45
C ARG A 11 4.55 2.08 11.11
N ALA A 12 4.01 0.94 10.67
CA ALA A 12 4.42 0.32 9.42
C ALA A 12 4.19 1.23 8.19
N VAL A 13 3.08 1.97 8.18
CA VAL A 13 2.76 2.93 7.10
C VAL A 13 3.66 4.17 7.18
N LEU A 14 3.94 4.68 8.39
CA LEU A 14 4.86 5.81 8.58
C LEU A 14 6.28 5.47 8.12
N GLU A 15 6.80 4.29 8.48
CA GLU A 15 8.12 3.83 8.05
C GLU A 15 8.21 3.76 6.51
N ALA A 16 7.17 3.26 5.84
CA ALA A 16 7.13 3.20 4.38
C ALA A 16 7.14 4.60 3.73
N LEU A 17 6.40 5.56 4.30
CA LEU A 17 6.39 6.95 3.84
C LEU A 17 7.73 7.66 4.06
N GLU A 18 8.37 7.45 5.20
CA GLU A 18 9.68 8.02 5.50
C GLU A 18 10.76 7.49 4.55
N GLN A 19 10.74 6.18 4.27
CA GLN A 19 11.63 5.56 3.29
C GLN A 19 11.39 6.20 1.91
N ARG A 20 10.13 6.31 1.46
CA ARG A 20 9.78 6.93 0.17
C ARG A 20 10.26 8.38 0.07
N ARG A 21 10.04 9.19 1.10
CA ARG A 21 10.52 10.60 1.16
C ARG A 21 12.04 10.68 1.11
N GLY A 22 12.74 9.75 1.78
CA GLY A 22 14.19 9.60 1.68
C GLY A 22 14.65 9.29 0.25
N LEU A 23 13.98 8.38 -0.44
CA LEU A 23 14.29 8.04 -1.83
C LEU A 23 14.10 9.24 -2.78
N ILE A 24 13.05 10.05 -2.57
CA ILE A 24 12.78 11.28 -3.34
C ILE A 24 13.85 12.35 -3.07
N ALA A 25 14.31 12.50 -1.82
CA ALA A 25 15.30 13.50 -1.44
C ALA A 25 16.71 13.23 -2.00
N PHE A 26 17.05 11.97 -2.28
CA PHE A 26 18.34 11.56 -2.86
C PHE A 26 18.31 11.39 -4.39
N SER A 27 17.14 11.53 -5.05
CA SER A 27 17.02 11.29 -6.49
C SER A 27 17.47 12.49 -7.34
N LYS A 28 18.77 12.62 -7.58
CA LYS A 28 19.27 13.24 -8.82
C LYS A 28 19.89 12.26 -9.81
N ILE A 29 19.98 10.96 -9.49
CA ILE A 29 20.77 10.04 -10.32
C ILE A 29 20.01 8.83 -10.91
N GLU A 30 19.06 8.13 -10.26
CA GLU A 30 18.34 7.03 -10.95
C GLU A 30 16.85 6.91 -10.54
N ALA A 31 15.99 7.72 -11.17
CA ALA A 31 14.55 7.82 -10.84
C ALA A 31 13.77 6.50 -10.96
N LEU A 32 14.12 5.63 -11.91
CA LEU A 32 13.41 4.36 -12.15
C LEU A 32 13.68 3.29 -11.09
N GLU A 33 14.90 3.24 -10.56
CA GLU A 33 15.28 2.27 -9.53
C GLU A 33 14.71 2.67 -8.17
N MET A 34 14.64 3.99 -7.92
CA MET A 34 13.99 4.55 -6.74
C MET A 34 12.48 4.34 -6.73
N ASP A 35 11.83 4.50 -7.89
CA ASP A 35 10.40 4.22 -8.01
C ASP A 35 10.11 2.74 -7.73
N ARG A 36 10.91 1.82 -8.30
CA ARG A 36 10.77 0.37 -8.02
C ARG A 36 10.94 0.03 -6.54
N LEU A 37 11.91 0.63 -5.86
CA LEU A 37 12.13 0.40 -4.42
C LEU A 37 10.97 0.96 -3.59
N ALA A 38 10.44 2.14 -3.92
CA ALA A 38 9.26 2.69 -3.28
C ALA A 38 8.05 1.74 -3.40
N ARG A 39 7.82 1.17 -4.59
CA ARG A 39 6.75 0.18 -4.80
C ARG A 39 6.89 -1.07 -3.93
N GLN A 40 8.12 -1.55 -3.72
CA GLN A 40 8.36 -2.69 -2.84
C GLN A 40 8.00 -2.38 -1.38
N TYR A 41 8.32 -1.18 -0.90
CA TYR A 41 7.95 -0.76 0.45
C TYR A 41 6.43 -0.62 0.63
N GLU A 42 5.75 -0.06 -0.37
CA GLU A 42 4.28 0.07 -0.40
C GLU A 42 3.61 -1.31 -0.28
N LEU A 43 4.02 -2.27 -1.12
CA LEU A 43 3.53 -3.65 -1.06
C LEU A 43 3.80 -4.32 0.29
N ALA A 44 5.04 -4.23 0.78
CA ALA A 44 5.42 -4.83 2.05
C ALA A 44 4.62 -4.24 3.23
N ALA A 45 4.31 -2.94 3.20
CA ALA A 45 3.48 -2.31 4.22
C ALA A 45 2.03 -2.81 4.17
N LEU A 46 1.45 -2.96 2.98
CA LEU A 46 0.10 -3.51 2.81
C LEU A 46 0.00 -4.98 3.26
N GLU A 47 1.02 -5.80 2.97
CA GLU A 47 1.10 -7.19 3.43
C GLU A 47 1.21 -7.28 4.96
N ARG A 48 2.07 -6.45 5.57
CA ARG A 48 2.17 -6.37 7.04
C ARG A 48 0.86 -5.94 7.67
N LEU A 49 0.22 -4.91 7.10
CA LEU A 49 -1.10 -4.45 7.54
C LEU A 49 -2.11 -5.59 7.50
N ARG A 50 -2.16 -6.37 6.43
CA ARG A 50 -3.06 -7.53 6.30
C ARG A 50 -2.83 -8.54 7.43
N GLY A 51 -1.57 -8.87 7.71
CA GLY A 51 -1.20 -9.77 8.81
C GLY A 51 -1.62 -9.27 10.20
N GLU A 52 -1.54 -7.96 10.44
CA GLU A 52 -2.03 -7.36 11.69
C GLU A 52 -3.55 -7.32 11.75
N LEU A 53 -4.22 -7.00 10.64
CA LEU A 53 -5.68 -6.99 10.57
C LEU A 53 -6.25 -8.37 10.85
N ASP A 54 -5.62 -9.45 10.38
CA ASP A 54 -6.07 -10.84 10.59
C ASP A 54 -6.15 -11.25 12.06
N ARG A 55 -5.33 -10.64 12.91
CA ARG A 55 -5.35 -10.86 14.36
C ARG A 55 -6.38 -9.96 15.08
N LEU A 56 -6.92 -8.96 14.39
CA LEU A 56 -7.92 -8.04 14.94
C LEU A 56 -9.35 -8.51 14.67
N PRO A 57 -10.27 -8.31 15.63
CA PRO A 57 -11.69 -8.50 15.40
C PRO A 57 -12.19 -7.59 14.26
N PRO A 58 -13.07 -8.06 13.38
CA PRO A 58 -13.52 -7.34 12.19
C PRO A 58 -14.56 -6.27 12.55
N LYS A 59 -14.12 -5.19 13.20
CA LYS A 59 -14.99 -4.11 13.64
C LYS A 59 -14.32 -2.74 13.48
N GLY A 60 -15.15 -1.72 13.25
CA GLY A 60 -14.69 -0.33 13.13
C GLY A 60 -13.61 -0.16 12.07
N LEU A 61 -12.50 0.48 12.45
CA LEU A 61 -11.40 0.82 11.55
C LEU A 61 -10.75 -0.41 10.91
N ALA A 62 -10.63 -1.53 11.64
CA ALA A 62 -10.08 -2.77 11.10
C ALA A 62 -10.93 -3.34 9.95
N MET A 63 -12.26 -3.22 10.04
CA MET A 63 -13.17 -3.64 8.97
C MET A 63 -13.05 -2.71 7.75
N SER A 64 -12.93 -1.40 7.97
CA SER A 64 -12.71 -0.43 6.88
C SER A 64 -11.39 -0.68 6.13
N LEU A 65 -10.30 -0.99 6.85
CA LEU A 65 -9.01 -1.33 6.26
C LEU A 65 -9.06 -2.65 5.48
N ARG A 66 -9.74 -3.68 6.02
CA ARG A 66 -9.94 -4.95 5.30
C ARG A 66 -10.71 -4.73 3.99
N ASN A 67 -11.79 -3.94 4.01
CA ASN A 67 -12.57 -3.62 2.81
C ASN A 67 -11.74 -2.84 1.76
N LEU A 68 -10.79 -2.00 2.20
CA LEU A 68 -9.85 -1.34 1.28
C LEU A 68 -8.93 -2.33 0.59
N LEU A 69 -8.33 -3.24 1.36
CA LEU A 69 -7.43 -4.27 0.84
C LEU A 69 -8.16 -5.26 -0.09
N GLU A 70 -9.41 -5.61 0.23
CA GLU A 70 -10.24 -6.48 -0.62
C GLU A 70 -10.58 -5.80 -1.95
N ARG A 71 -10.95 -4.51 -1.94
CA ARG A 71 -11.16 -3.74 -3.17
C ARG A 71 -9.91 -3.67 -4.05
N MET A 72 -8.74 -3.51 -3.44
CA MET A 72 -7.47 -3.56 -4.16
C MET A 72 -7.27 -4.93 -4.81
N ASP A 73 -7.48 -6.03 -4.07
CA ASP A 73 -7.33 -7.39 -4.61
C ASP A 73 -8.27 -7.64 -5.79
N ASP A 74 -9.51 -7.15 -5.72
CA ASP A 74 -10.47 -7.31 -6.81
C ASP A 74 -10.04 -6.51 -8.05
N GLN A 75 -9.55 -5.28 -7.88
CA GLN A 75 -8.98 -4.51 -8.98
C GLN A 75 -7.77 -5.21 -9.62
N LEU A 76 -6.93 -5.86 -8.81
CA LEU A 76 -5.78 -6.63 -9.31
C LEU A 76 -6.24 -7.89 -10.06
N LYS A 77 -7.24 -8.62 -9.57
CA LYS A 77 -7.82 -9.77 -10.28
C LYS A 77 -8.43 -9.35 -11.62
N ASP A 78 -9.16 -8.23 -11.64
CA ASP A 78 -9.75 -7.68 -12.86
C ASP A 78 -8.67 -7.29 -13.88
N LEU A 79 -7.54 -6.74 -13.40
CA LEU A 79 -6.40 -6.42 -14.26
C LEU A 79 -5.72 -7.67 -14.84
N GLU A 80 -5.58 -8.74 -14.06
CA GLU A 80 -5.02 -10.02 -14.52
C GLU A 80 -5.96 -10.74 -15.49
N ALA A 81 -7.27 -10.62 -15.30
CA ALA A 81 -8.29 -11.19 -16.19
C ALA A 81 -8.37 -10.48 -17.55
N GLN A 82 -7.87 -9.25 -17.67
CA GLN A 82 -7.85 -8.53 -18.93
C GLN A 82 -6.85 -9.15 -19.91
N THR A 83 -7.38 -9.62 -21.03
CA THR A 83 -6.61 -10.10 -22.18
C THR A 83 -6.30 -8.97 -23.16
N GLY A 84 -5.13 -9.01 -23.81
CA GLY A 84 -4.79 -8.05 -24.87
C GLY A 84 -4.06 -6.78 -24.41
N ILE A 85 -3.71 -6.69 -23.12
CA ILE A 85 -2.81 -5.65 -22.62
C ILE A 85 -1.36 -6.11 -22.74
N ALA A 86 -0.45 -5.22 -23.12
CA ALA A 86 0.98 -5.47 -23.02
C ALA A 86 1.41 -5.62 -21.55
N GLU A 87 2.35 -6.52 -21.29
CA GLU A 87 2.84 -6.82 -19.93
C GLU A 87 3.43 -5.60 -19.22
N SER A 88 4.09 -4.68 -19.96
CA SER A 88 4.59 -3.43 -19.41
C SER A 88 3.47 -2.51 -18.92
N SER A 89 2.38 -2.40 -19.68
CA SER A 89 1.20 -1.63 -19.30
C SER A 89 0.46 -2.27 -18.13
N ARG A 90 0.37 -3.60 -18.09
CA ARG A 90 -0.18 -4.34 -16.95
C ARG A 90 0.60 -4.04 -15.67
N ARG A 91 1.94 -4.07 -15.74
CA ARG A 91 2.80 -3.74 -14.61
C ARG A 91 2.53 -2.33 -14.08
N LEU A 92 2.50 -1.33 -14.97
CA LEU A 92 2.21 0.05 -14.58
C LEU A 92 0.81 0.20 -13.93
N ALA A 93 -0.20 -0.48 -14.47
CA ALA A 93 -1.55 -0.45 -13.90
C ALA A 93 -1.60 -1.11 -12.52
N ARG A 94 -0.87 -2.22 -12.32
CA ARG A 94 -0.74 -2.89 -11.02
C ARG A 94 -0.06 -1.98 -9.99
N ASP A 95 0.99 -1.27 -10.40
CA ASP A 95 1.70 -0.32 -9.54
C ASP A 95 0.77 0.84 -9.13
N ASP A 96 -0.03 1.37 -10.05
CA ASP A 96 -1.01 2.44 -9.75
C ASP A 96 -2.14 1.98 -8.82
N ILE A 97 -2.68 0.78 -9.00
CA ILE A 97 -3.69 0.20 -8.09
C ILE A 97 -3.12 0.08 -6.68
N THR A 98 -1.91 -0.48 -6.57
CA THR A 98 -1.23 -0.67 -5.29
C THR A 98 -0.96 0.67 -4.60
N TRP A 99 -0.51 1.66 -5.37
CA TRP A 99 -0.24 3.01 -4.87
C TRP A 99 -1.46 3.65 -4.25
N ARG A 100 -2.58 3.66 -4.99
CA ARG A 100 -3.83 4.26 -4.52
C ARG A 100 -4.35 3.58 -3.27
N ALA A 101 -4.27 2.25 -3.22
CA ALA A 101 -4.66 1.50 -2.02
C ALA A 101 -3.79 1.87 -0.80
N PHE A 102 -2.48 2.06 -1.01
CA PHE A 102 -1.57 2.54 0.02
C PHE A 102 -1.93 3.96 0.50
N GLU A 103 -2.20 4.89 -0.41
CA GLU A 103 -2.65 6.24 -0.06
C GLU A 103 -3.97 6.24 0.72
N ASP A 104 -4.95 5.46 0.28
CA ASP A 104 -6.24 5.33 0.96
C ASP A 104 -6.07 4.77 2.38
N VAL A 105 -5.19 3.79 2.56
CA VAL A 105 -4.83 3.25 3.88
C VAL A 105 -4.17 4.33 4.75
N ALA A 106 -3.21 5.08 4.21
CA ALA A 106 -2.55 6.17 4.94
C ALA A 106 -3.57 7.23 5.40
N ALA A 107 -4.45 7.66 4.48
CA ALA A 107 -5.51 8.61 4.77
C ALA A 107 -6.48 8.10 5.86
N LEU A 108 -6.89 6.83 5.79
CA LEU A 108 -7.78 6.22 6.77
C LEU A 108 -7.13 6.08 8.16
N LEU A 109 -5.81 5.90 8.19
CA LEU A 109 -4.99 5.93 9.40
C LEU A 109 -4.68 7.37 9.86
N GLY A 110 -5.14 8.41 9.16
CA GLY A 110 -4.85 9.80 9.49
C GLY A 110 -3.34 10.10 9.39
N ILE A 111 -2.70 9.58 8.35
CA ILE A 111 -1.32 9.84 7.98
C ILE A 111 -1.37 10.60 6.65
N GLU A 112 -0.76 11.79 6.61
CA GLU A 112 -0.67 12.59 5.39
C GLU A 112 0.54 12.11 4.56
N PRO A 113 0.33 11.55 3.35
CA PRO A 113 1.39 11.01 2.50
C PRO A 113 2.42 12.07 2.06
#